data_AF-A0A5B8CVD5-F1
#
_entry.id   AF-A0A5B8CVD5-F1
#
_cell.length_a   1.000
_cell.length_b   1.000
_cell.length_c   1.000
_cell.angle_alpha   90.00
_cell.angle_beta   90.00
_cell.angle_gamma   90.00
#
_symmetry.space_group_name_H-M   'P 1'
#
loop_
_entity.id
_entity.type
_entity.pdbx_description
1 polymer ?
#
loop_
_entity_poly.entity_id
_entity_poly.type
_entity_poly.pdbx_seq_one_letter_code
_entity_poly.pdbx_strand_id
1 'polypeptide(L)'
;MGLFDSVAGAMLNKVMGDKGPLASLAMELFQQYGGLPGILQALKNGGLSEQVDSWVGTGANMGVNAQQIGAALGSHVLEGMAGKLNMTASDLTQKIAEYLPDVVNQLTPNGAVENNPALIMSRLMGMMK
;
A
#
# COMPACT_ATOMS: atom_id res chain seq x y z
N MET A 1 -17.64 16.56 31.32
CA MET A 1 -17.91 15.68 30.17
C MET A 1 -17.67 16.47 28.90
N GLY A 2 -16.51 16.25 28.30
CA GLY A 2 -15.87 17.23 27.43
C GLY A 2 -16.43 17.20 26.01
N LEU A 3 -16.90 18.35 25.55
CA LEU A 3 -17.17 18.62 24.13
C LEU A 3 -15.92 18.42 23.25
N PHE A 4 -14.74 18.44 23.87
CA PHE A 4 -13.46 18.08 23.26
C PHE A 4 -13.36 16.59 22.87
N ASP A 5 -13.98 15.69 23.65
CA ASP A 5 -13.98 14.24 23.40
C ASP A 5 -14.87 13.87 22.20
N SER A 6 -15.98 14.58 22.02
CA SER A 6 -16.88 14.37 20.88
C SER A 6 -16.32 14.92 19.57
N VAL A 7 -15.53 16.01 19.59
CA VAL A 7 -14.87 16.55 18.39
C VAL A 7 -13.61 15.75 18.05
N ALA A 8 -12.83 15.33 19.06
CA ALA A 8 -11.69 14.45 18.84
C ALA A 8 -12.14 13.07 18.35
N GLY A 9 -13.20 12.49 18.92
CA GLY A 9 -13.78 11.23 18.46
C GLY A 9 -14.36 11.32 17.05
N ALA A 10 -15.05 12.41 16.69
CA ALA A 10 -15.58 12.59 15.35
C ALA A 10 -14.49 12.90 14.30
N MET A 11 -13.43 13.61 14.69
CA MET A 11 -12.28 13.86 13.81
C MET A 11 -11.43 12.60 13.61
N LEU A 12 -11.21 11.82 14.66
CA LEU A 12 -10.61 10.48 14.57
C LEU A 12 -11.46 9.57 13.69
N ASN A 13 -12.79 9.59 13.85
CA ASN A 13 -13.70 8.80 13.03
C ASN A 13 -13.75 9.29 11.56
N LYS A 14 -13.44 10.56 11.27
CA LYS A 14 -13.39 11.10 9.91
C LYS A 14 -12.04 10.90 9.22
N VAL A 15 -10.95 10.91 9.99
CA VAL A 15 -9.60 10.53 9.52
C VAL A 15 -9.52 9.02 9.33
N MET A 16 -10.21 8.24 10.17
CA MET A 16 -10.25 6.78 10.11
C MET A 16 -11.40 6.22 9.25
N GLY A 17 -12.42 7.02 8.91
CA GLY A 17 -13.67 6.54 8.33
C GLY A 17 -13.71 6.37 6.81
N ASP A 18 -12.96 7.15 6.03
CA ASP A 18 -13.08 7.11 4.54
C ASP A 18 -11.75 6.92 3.79
N LYS A 19 -10.61 7.25 4.41
CA LYS A 19 -9.27 6.99 3.83
C LYS A 19 -8.30 6.32 4.81
N GLY A 20 -8.71 6.17 6.07
CA GLY A 20 -7.95 5.52 7.13
C GLY A 20 -7.68 4.04 6.92
N PRO A 21 -8.64 3.21 6.46
CA PRO A 21 -8.39 1.76 6.35
C PRO A 21 -7.35 1.45 5.27
N LEU A 22 -7.40 2.19 4.15
CA LEU A 22 -6.46 2.01 3.04
C LEU A 22 -5.07 2.58 3.38
N ALA A 23 -5.01 3.73 4.06
CA ALA A 23 -3.75 4.29 4.52
C ALA A 23 -3.08 3.39 5.59
N SER A 24 -3.86 2.85 6.53
CA SER A 24 -3.38 1.90 7.54
C SER A 24 -2.88 0.60 6.90
N LEU A 25 -3.61 0.08 5.91
CA LEU A 25 -3.18 -1.08 5.13
C LEU A 25 -1.85 -0.84 4.41
N ALA A 26 -1.74 0.31 3.73
CA ALA A 26 -0.51 0.68 3.05
C ALA A 26 0.66 0.81 4.05
N MET A 27 0.45 1.47 5.20
CA MET A 27 1.47 1.55 6.25
C MET A 27 1.86 0.17 6.78
N GLU A 28 0.89 -0.71 6.98
CA GLU A 28 1.14 -2.05 7.51
C GLU A 28 1.92 -2.93 6.53
N LEU A 29 1.58 -2.89 5.23
CA LEU A 29 2.38 -3.54 4.18
C LEU A 29 3.80 -2.97 4.12
N PHE A 30 3.95 -1.65 4.20
CA PHE A 30 5.27 -1.03 4.22
C PHE A 30 6.09 -1.47 5.44
N GLN A 31 5.49 -1.53 6.63
CA GLN A 31 6.21 -2.02 7.82
C GLN A 31 6.55 -3.51 7.71
N GLN A 32 5.61 -4.33 7.23
CA GLN A 32 5.76 -5.78 7.11
C GLN A 32 6.88 -6.19 6.14
N TYR A 33 7.05 -5.45 5.04
CA TYR A 33 8.03 -5.78 3.99
C TYR A 33 9.23 -4.81 3.96
N GLY A 34 9.36 -3.89 4.92
CA GLY A 34 10.47 -2.92 4.93
C GLY A 34 10.39 -1.87 3.81
N GLY A 35 9.17 -1.55 3.37
CA GLY A 35 8.85 -0.52 2.38
C GLY A 35 8.48 -1.10 1.01
N LEU A 36 8.24 -0.20 0.05
CA LEU A 36 7.95 -0.53 -1.34
C LEU A 36 8.90 -1.56 -1.97
N PRO A 37 10.24 -1.48 -1.80
CA PRO A 37 11.17 -2.42 -2.44
C PRO A 37 10.95 -3.86 -2.00
N GLY A 38 10.68 -4.09 -0.71
CA GLY A 38 10.42 -5.43 -0.19
C GLY A 38 9.05 -5.96 -0.60
N ILE A 39 8.03 -5.09 -0.72
CA ILE A 39 6.73 -5.47 -1.29
C ILE A 39 6.91 -5.95 -2.73
N LEU A 40 7.61 -5.16 -3.56
CA LEU A 40 7.88 -5.50 -4.96
C LEU A 40 8.71 -6.78 -5.06
N GLN A 41 9.66 -6.99 -4.17
CA GLN A 41 10.46 -8.21 -4.13
C GLN A 41 9.62 -9.44 -3.75
N ALA A 42 8.72 -9.33 -2.77
CA ALA A 42 7.79 -10.40 -2.42
C ALA A 42 6.88 -10.76 -3.60
N LEU A 43 6.37 -9.75 -4.30
CA LEU A 43 5.53 -9.94 -5.48
C LEU A 43 6.29 -10.61 -6.64
N LYS A 44 7.52 -10.15 -6.91
CA LYS A 44 8.43 -10.78 -7.89
C LYS A 44 8.70 -12.24 -7.55
N ASN A 45 9.00 -12.54 -6.28
CA ASN A 45 9.22 -13.90 -5.79
C ASN A 45 7.97 -14.79 -5.92
N GLY A 46 6.78 -14.18 -5.83
CA GLY A 46 5.49 -14.82 -6.06
C GLY A 46 5.12 -15.04 -7.52
N GLY A 47 6.01 -14.74 -8.47
CA GLY A 47 5.75 -14.91 -9.90
C GLY A 47 5.03 -13.72 -10.56
N LEU A 48 4.90 -12.59 -9.87
CA LEU A 48 4.29 -11.36 -10.40
C LEU A 48 5.32 -10.37 -10.94
N SER A 49 6.46 -10.85 -11.43
CA SER A 49 7.54 -9.97 -11.88
C SER A 49 7.12 -9.05 -13.03
N GLU A 50 6.39 -9.58 -14.02
CA GLU A 50 5.94 -8.78 -15.16
C GLU A 50 4.94 -7.70 -14.72
N GLN A 51 4.01 -8.02 -13.82
CA GLN A 51 3.04 -7.08 -13.25
C GLN A 51 3.76 -5.97 -12.50
N VAL A 52 4.68 -6.34 -11.62
CA VAL A 52 5.49 -5.38 -10.86
C VAL A 52 6.26 -4.45 -11.79
N ASP A 53 6.91 -4.99 -12.83
CA ASP A 53 7.67 -4.16 -13.77
C ASP A 53 6.75 -3.22 -14.58
N SER A 54 5.51 -3.64 -14.87
CA SER A 54 4.51 -2.76 -15.50
C SER A 54 4.09 -1.60 -14.61
N TRP A 55 3.94 -1.83 -13.30
CA TRP A 55 3.54 -0.79 -12.35
C TRP A 55 4.67 0.19 -12.07
N VAL A 56 5.90 -0.33 -11.98
CA VAL A 56 7.09 0.50 -11.77
C VAL A 56 7.37 1.36 -12.99
N GLY A 57 7.12 0.83 -14.20
CA GLY A 57 7.30 1.53 -15.47
C GLY A 57 6.32 2.68 -15.70
N THR A 58 6.45 3.33 -16.86
CA THR A 58 5.59 4.44 -17.31
C THR A 58 4.47 3.99 -18.26
N GLY A 59 4.33 2.68 -18.46
CA GLY A 59 3.33 2.07 -19.33
C GLY A 59 1.99 1.87 -18.63
N ALA A 60 1.09 1.13 -19.27
CA ALA A 60 -0.18 0.74 -18.66
C ALA A 60 0.06 -0.31 -17.55
N ASN A 61 -0.54 -0.08 -16.37
CA ASN A 61 -0.50 -1.02 -15.26
C ASN A 61 -1.21 -2.31 -15.64
N MET A 62 -0.53 -3.46 -15.51
CA MET A 62 -1.20 -4.75 -15.67
C MET A 62 -2.08 -5.04 -14.46
N GLY A 63 -3.28 -5.55 -14.73
CA GLY A 63 -4.17 -6.03 -13.69
C GLY A 63 -3.58 -7.23 -12.95
N VAL A 64 -3.97 -7.37 -11.68
CA VAL A 64 -3.64 -8.52 -10.84
C VAL A 64 -4.91 -8.93 -10.08
N ASN A 65 -5.05 -10.22 -9.78
CA ASN A 65 -6.17 -10.71 -9.00
C ASN A 65 -5.78 -11.02 -7.54
N ALA A 66 -6.79 -11.16 -6.68
CA ALA A 66 -6.57 -11.42 -5.25
C ALA A 66 -5.82 -12.75 -5.00
N GLN A 67 -6.07 -13.80 -5.80
CA GLN A 67 -5.38 -15.08 -5.63
C GLN A 67 -3.87 -14.96 -5.90
N GLN A 68 -3.49 -14.18 -6.90
CA GLN A 68 -2.09 -13.90 -7.24
C GLN A 68 -1.40 -13.09 -6.14
N ILE A 69 -2.06 -12.04 -5.63
CA ILE A 69 -1.55 -11.28 -4.47
C ILE A 69 -1.40 -12.20 -3.25
N GLY A 70 -2.39 -13.04 -2.99
CA GLY A 70 -2.38 -14.01 -1.88
C GLY A 70 -1.23 -15.00 -1.97
N ALA A 71 -0.97 -15.53 -3.16
CA ALA A 71 0.14 -16.43 -3.42
C ALA A 71 1.51 -15.75 -3.26
N ALA A 72 1.61 -14.47 -3.63
CA ALA A 72 2.87 -13.76 -3.66
C ALA A 72 3.27 -13.11 -2.32
N LEU A 73 2.31 -12.49 -1.62
CA LEU A 73 2.54 -11.90 -0.29
C LEU A 73 2.44 -12.94 0.83
N GLY A 74 1.71 -14.04 0.59
CA GLY A 74 1.50 -15.12 1.55
C GLY A 74 0.22 -14.93 2.34
N SER A 75 -0.66 -15.94 2.29
CA SER A 75 -1.97 -15.93 2.94
C SER A 75 -1.89 -15.69 4.45
N HIS A 76 -0.88 -16.25 5.12
CA HIS A 76 -0.71 -16.08 6.58
C HIS A 76 -0.44 -14.62 6.99
N VAL A 77 0.37 -13.91 6.20
CA VAL A 77 0.67 -12.49 6.45
C VAL A 77 -0.60 -11.65 6.26
N LEU A 78 -1.33 -11.92 5.18
CA LEU A 78 -2.59 -11.26 4.86
C LEU A 78 -3.67 -11.53 5.91
N GLU A 79 -3.77 -12.75 6.44
CA GLU A 79 -4.67 -13.09 7.55
C GLU A 79 -4.35 -12.31 8.83
N GLY A 80 -3.06 -12.20 9.18
CA GLY A 80 -2.63 -11.42 10.35
C GLY A 80 -2.94 -9.92 10.23
N MET A 81 -2.77 -9.36 9.03
CA MET A 81 -3.13 -7.96 8.75
C MET A 81 -4.65 -7.75 8.74
N ALA A 82 -5.40 -8.67 8.13
CA ALA A 82 -6.84 -8.60 8.06
C ALA A 82 -7.47 -8.61 9.47
N GLY A 83 -6.96 -9.46 10.37
CA GLY A 83 -7.39 -9.50 11.77
C GLY A 83 -7.19 -8.18 12.51
N LYS A 84 -6.10 -7.45 12.25
CA LYS A 84 -5.84 -6.13 12.86
C LYS A 84 -6.73 -5.03 12.31
N LEU A 85 -7.08 -5.12 11.03
CA LEU A 85 -7.96 -4.17 10.35
C LEU A 85 -9.45 -4.49 10.56
N ASN A 86 -9.77 -5.54 11.31
CA ASN A 86 -11.13 -6.06 11.49
C ASN A 86 -11.82 -6.37 10.15
N MET A 87 -11.04 -6.93 9.22
CA MET A 87 -11.45 -7.30 7.86
C MET A 87 -11.27 -8.80 7.61
N THR A 88 -11.89 -9.32 6.56
CA THR A 88 -11.58 -10.67 6.09
C THR A 88 -10.31 -10.67 5.24
N ALA A 89 -9.55 -11.77 5.24
CA ALA A 89 -8.37 -11.91 4.39
C ALA A 89 -8.73 -11.77 2.90
N SER A 90 -9.91 -12.25 2.49
CA SER A 90 -10.39 -12.11 1.11
C SER A 90 -10.61 -10.64 0.74
N ASP A 91 -11.33 -9.87 1.57
CA ASP A 91 -11.59 -8.45 1.31
C ASP A 91 -10.28 -7.64 1.28
N LEU A 92 -9.37 -7.95 2.20
CA LEU A 92 -8.06 -7.33 2.25
C LEU A 92 -7.30 -7.56 0.94
N THR A 93 -7.21 -8.82 0.53
CA THR A 93 -6.43 -9.22 -0.64
C THR A 93 -7.04 -8.66 -1.93
N GLN A 94 -8.37 -8.55 -2.01
CA GLN A 94 -9.05 -7.86 -3.12
C GLN A 94 -8.71 -6.38 -3.16
N LYS A 95 -8.75 -5.67 -2.02
CA LYS A 95 -8.36 -4.26 -1.98
C LYS A 95 -6.91 -4.04 -2.37
N ILE A 96 -6.00 -4.90 -1.92
CA ILE A 96 -4.59 -4.83 -2.35
C ILE A 96 -4.53 -5.02 -3.87
N ALA A 97 -5.18 -6.04 -4.43
CA ALA A 97 -5.15 -6.26 -5.87
C ALA A 97 -5.70 -5.08 -6.69
N GLU A 98 -6.71 -4.38 -6.18
CA GLU A 98 -7.33 -3.23 -6.83
C GLU A 98 -6.47 -1.96 -6.78
N TYR A 99 -5.88 -1.65 -5.61
CA TYR A 99 -5.20 -0.36 -5.41
C TYR A 99 -3.68 -0.42 -5.52
N LEU A 100 -3.06 -1.58 -5.28
CA LEU A 100 -1.61 -1.71 -5.28
C LEU A 100 -0.96 -1.28 -6.60
N PRO A 101 -1.47 -1.66 -7.79
CA PRO A 101 -0.87 -1.23 -9.06
C PRO A 101 -0.71 0.28 -9.18
N ASP A 102 -1.78 1.03 -8.87
CA ASP A 102 -1.79 2.49 -8.95
C ASP A 102 -0.93 3.14 -7.87
N VAL A 103 -0.92 2.58 -6.66
CA VAL A 103 -0.07 3.05 -5.57
C VAL A 103 1.41 2.91 -5.92
N VAL A 104 1.81 1.76 -6.47
CA VAL A 104 3.19 1.54 -6.92
C VAL A 104 3.55 2.55 -8.01
N ASN A 105 2.71 2.70 -9.02
CA ASN A 105 2.94 3.61 -10.14
C ASN A 105 3.09 5.08 -9.69
N GLN A 106 2.25 5.55 -8.78
CA GLN A 106 2.35 6.91 -8.22
C GLN A 106 3.63 7.12 -7.40
N LEU A 107 4.16 6.07 -6.80
CA LEU A 107 5.41 6.12 -6.03
C LEU A 107 6.65 5.95 -6.92
N THR A 108 6.50 5.49 -8.15
CA THR A 108 7.58 5.31 -9.15
C THR A 108 7.36 6.14 -10.42
N PRO A 109 7.12 7.47 -10.33
CA PRO A 109 6.75 8.29 -11.48
C PRO A 109 7.82 8.35 -12.58
N ASN A 110 9.07 8.04 -12.24
CA ASN A 110 10.20 8.03 -13.17
C ASN A 110 10.53 6.64 -13.74
N GLY A 111 9.66 5.64 -13.58
CA GLY A 111 9.98 4.29 -14.03
C GLY A 111 10.92 3.55 -13.07
N ALA A 112 11.15 4.07 -11.87
CA ALA A 112 12.16 3.59 -10.94
C ALA A 112 11.68 3.65 -9.50
N VAL A 113 12.00 2.62 -8.74
CA VAL A 113 11.79 2.56 -7.28
C VAL A 113 12.81 3.47 -6.62
N GLU A 114 12.38 4.65 -6.18
CA GLU A 114 13.23 5.58 -5.46
C GLU A 114 13.61 5.00 -4.09
N ASN A 115 14.78 4.38 -4.01
CA ASN A 115 15.33 3.84 -2.76
C ASN A 115 16.26 4.81 -2.03
N ASN A 116 16.45 6.01 -2.60
CA ASN A 116 17.41 6.95 -2.08
C ASN A 116 16.71 7.97 -1.19
N PRO A 117 16.90 7.93 0.15
CA PRO A 117 16.23 8.83 1.08
C PRO A 117 16.53 10.31 0.78
N ALA A 118 17.69 10.63 0.21
CA ALA A 118 18.04 12.00 -0.19
C ALA A 118 17.21 12.51 -1.38
N LEU A 119 16.88 11.62 -2.33
CA LEU A 119 16.01 11.95 -3.48
C LEU A 119 14.54 12.10 -3.05
N ILE A 120 14.09 11.25 -2.13
CA ILE A 120 12.75 11.36 -1.53
C ILE A 120 12.61 12.70 -0.80
N MET A 121 13.61 13.08 -0.01
CA MET A 121 13.64 14.36 0.70
C MET A 121 13.65 15.56 -0.25
N SER A 122 14.36 15.48 -1.38
CA SER A 122 14.40 16.57 -2.37
C SER A 122 13.11 16.69 -3.18
N ARG A 123 12.37 15.60 -3.42
CA ARG A 123 11.00 15.67 -3.97
C ARG A 123 10.00 16.29 -2.99
N LEU A 124 10.06 15.91 -1.71
CA LEU A 124 9.24 16.54 -0.65
C LEU A 124 9.52 18.04 -0.53
N MET A 125 10.79 18.42 -0.66
CA MET A 125 11.19 19.82 -0.64
C MET A 125 10.75 20.57 -1.91
N GLY A 126 10.72 19.90 -3.06
CA GLY A 126 10.20 20.44 -4.33
C GLY A 126 8.69 20.68 -4.33
N MET A 127 7.92 19.93 -3.54
CA MET A 127 6.47 20.11 -3.39
C MET A 127 6.06 21.25 -2.45
N MET A 128 6.99 21.82 -1.67
CA MET A 128 6.74 22.98 -0.80
C MET A 128 7.06 24.33 -1.44
N LYS A 129 7.33 24.36 -2.75
CA LYS A 129 7.60 25.60 -3.49
C LYS A 129 6.46 26.00 -4.42
#